data_AF-A0A1H0B3V4-F1
#
_entry.id   AF-A0A1H0B3V4-F1
#
_cell.length_a   1.000
_cell.length_b   1.000
_cell.length_c   1.000
_cell.angle_alpha   90.00
_cell.angle_beta   90.00
_cell.angle_gamma   90.00
#
_symmetry.space_group_name_H-M   'P 1'
#
loop_
_entity.id
_entity.type
_entity.pdbx_description
1 polymer ?
#
loop_
_entity_poly.entity_id
_entity_poly.type
_entity_poly.pdbx_seq_one_letter_code
_entity_poly.pdbx_strand_id
1 'polypeptide(L)'
;MARFDEVKATFWGEGLYGVQPPLNDAVVQDAERQLGVRLPASLLEILRVQNGGLVAESWNAFPTDGPTSWSENHVPLDDMMGIGRHDGRLSLLDTAYLVEEWGLPSPLVLLSGDGHCWIALDYRSCGQLGEPSVTWFDVEGDTELPLATDFTALVERLTAAASFDLDDAGGSRSAS
;
A
#
# COMPACT_ATOMS: atom_id res chain seq x y z
N MET A 1 8.46 12.93 -17.33
CA MET A 1 6.98 12.90 -17.21
C MET A 1 6.65 13.33 -15.78
N ALA A 2 5.39 13.33 -15.33
CA ALA A 2 5.15 13.39 -13.89
C ALA A 2 5.72 12.11 -13.24
N ARG A 3 6.33 12.21 -12.06
CA ARG A 3 6.96 11.07 -11.36
C ARG A 3 5.98 9.91 -11.18
N PHE A 4 4.73 10.21 -10.85
CA PHE A 4 3.64 9.24 -10.76
C PHE A 4 3.46 8.39 -12.03
N ASP A 5 3.47 9.00 -13.22
CA ASP A 5 3.27 8.28 -14.48
C ASP A 5 4.43 7.31 -14.79
N GLU A 6 5.64 7.68 -14.37
CA GLU A 6 6.84 6.84 -14.52
C GLU A 6 6.75 5.60 -13.64
N VAL A 7 6.34 5.77 -12.37
CA VAL A 7 6.13 4.65 -11.44
C VAL A 7 4.98 3.78 -11.92
N LYS A 8 3.84 4.37 -12.27
CA LYS A 8 2.65 3.66 -12.77
C LYS A 8 2.97 2.72 -13.93
N ALA A 9 3.81 3.15 -14.87
CA ALA A 9 4.16 2.37 -16.05
C ALA A 9 4.92 1.07 -15.73
N THR A 10 5.60 1.01 -14.57
CA THR A 10 6.43 -0.14 -14.16
C THR A 10 6.12 -0.61 -12.74
N PHE A 11 4.95 -0.26 -12.20
CA PHE A 11 4.57 -0.50 -10.81
C PHE A 11 4.45 -2.00 -10.49
N TRP A 12 3.87 -2.76 -11.42
CA TRP A 12 3.54 -4.17 -11.20
C TRP A 12 4.70 -5.08 -11.52
N GLY A 13 4.97 -6.03 -10.61
CA GLY A 13 5.99 -7.06 -10.75
C GLY A 13 5.55 -8.23 -11.63
N GLU A 14 6.46 -9.18 -11.84
CA GLU A 14 6.16 -10.39 -12.59
C GLU A 14 5.33 -11.37 -11.75
N GLY A 15 4.25 -11.91 -12.32
CA GLY A 15 3.42 -12.94 -11.70
C GLY A 15 1.93 -12.60 -11.69
N LEU A 16 1.10 -13.63 -11.49
CA LEU A 16 -0.36 -13.49 -11.44
C LEU A 16 -0.92 -13.69 -10.02
N TYR A 17 -0.06 -13.87 -9.03
CA TYR A 17 -0.48 -14.04 -7.65
C TYR A 17 -1.13 -12.74 -7.14
N GLY A 18 -2.35 -12.85 -6.62
CA GLY A 18 -3.11 -11.70 -6.10
C GLY A 18 -3.82 -10.85 -7.18
N VAL A 19 -3.61 -11.13 -8.46
CA VAL A 19 -4.25 -10.39 -9.56
C VAL A 19 -5.73 -10.71 -9.65
N GLN A 20 -6.58 -9.69 -9.56
CA GLN A 20 -8.02 -9.75 -9.73
C GLN A 20 -8.42 -9.48 -11.20
N PRO A 21 -9.68 -9.77 -11.59
CA PRO A 21 -10.18 -9.45 -12.93
C PRO A 21 -10.02 -7.95 -13.26
N PRO A 22 -9.82 -7.57 -14.54
CA PRO A 22 -9.63 -6.18 -14.93
C PRO A 22 -10.75 -5.25 -14.43
N LEU A 23 -10.34 -4.08 -13.97
CA LEU A 23 -11.24 -3.09 -13.40
C LEU A 23 -12.13 -2.44 -14.46
N ASN A 24 -13.38 -2.23 -14.08
CA ASN A 24 -14.34 -1.43 -14.83
C ASN A 24 -15.14 -0.56 -13.88
N ASP A 25 -15.81 0.45 -14.42
CA ASP A 25 -16.50 1.47 -13.63
C ASP A 25 -17.61 0.90 -12.73
N ALA A 26 -18.29 -0.17 -13.17
CA ALA A 26 -19.33 -0.80 -12.36
C ALA A 26 -18.74 -1.51 -11.13
N VAL A 27 -17.58 -2.17 -11.30
CA VAL A 27 -16.83 -2.79 -10.19
C VAL A 27 -16.31 -1.74 -9.23
N VAL A 28 -15.79 -0.61 -9.72
CA VAL A 28 -15.35 0.51 -8.86
C VAL A 28 -16.51 1.04 -8.03
N GLN A 29 -17.63 1.37 -8.67
CA GLN A 29 -18.79 1.92 -7.97
C GLN A 29 -19.35 0.95 -6.92
N ASP A 30 -19.30 -0.35 -7.20
CA ASP A 30 -19.72 -1.36 -6.24
C ASP A 30 -18.75 -1.47 -5.06
N ALA A 31 -17.44 -1.41 -5.32
CA ALA A 31 -16.42 -1.41 -4.29
C ALA A 31 -16.53 -0.20 -3.37
N GLU A 32 -16.64 1.01 -3.91
CA GLU A 32 -16.82 2.24 -3.12
C GLU A 32 -18.08 2.18 -2.24
N ARG A 33 -19.19 1.61 -2.76
CA ARG A 33 -20.41 1.39 -1.96
C ARG A 33 -20.19 0.38 -0.83
N GLN A 34 -19.51 -0.73 -1.09
CA GLN A 34 -19.24 -1.76 -0.07
C GLN A 34 -18.28 -1.25 1.01
N LEU A 35 -17.24 -0.50 0.61
CA LEU A 35 -16.27 0.09 1.53
C LEU A 35 -16.82 1.30 2.27
N GLY A 36 -17.88 1.93 1.74
CA GLY A 36 -18.46 3.14 2.31
C GLY A 36 -17.57 4.38 2.15
N VAL A 37 -16.63 4.35 1.21
CA VAL A 37 -15.70 5.46 0.92
C VAL A 37 -15.53 5.65 -0.58
N ARG A 38 -15.11 6.85 -0.98
CA ARG A 38 -14.62 7.12 -2.33
C ARG A 38 -13.14 6.79 -2.40
N LEU A 39 -12.73 5.97 -3.37
CA LEU A 39 -11.33 5.60 -3.55
C LEU A 39 -10.55 6.73 -4.23
N PRO A 40 -9.26 6.93 -3.91
CA PRO A 40 -8.41 7.90 -4.57
C PRO A 40 -8.36 7.65 -6.08
N ALA A 41 -8.45 8.72 -6.88
CA ALA A 41 -8.37 8.59 -8.34
C ALA A 41 -7.02 7.99 -8.78
N SER A 42 -5.92 8.36 -8.12
CA SER A 42 -4.59 7.83 -8.38
C SER A 42 -4.46 6.33 -8.08
N LEU A 43 -5.12 5.83 -7.03
CA LEU A 43 -5.19 4.38 -6.78
C LEU A 43 -5.90 3.66 -7.93
N LEU A 44 -7.04 4.18 -8.39
CA LEU A 44 -7.79 3.60 -9.50
C LEU A 44 -6.98 3.62 -10.81
N GLU A 45 -6.12 4.62 -11.03
CA GLU A 45 -5.22 4.65 -12.18
C GLU A 45 -4.20 3.50 -12.15
N ILE A 46 -3.58 3.23 -11.00
CA ILE A 46 -2.66 2.09 -10.84
C ILE A 46 -3.40 0.76 -11.03
N LEU A 47 -4.57 0.62 -10.39
CA LEU A 47 -5.35 -0.62 -10.43
C LEU A 47 -5.99 -0.90 -11.82
N ARG A 48 -6.16 0.12 -12.66
CA ARG A 48 -6.59 -0.06 -14.06
C ARG A 48 -5.49 -0.63 -14.96
N VAL A 49 -4.22 -0.45 -14.61
CA VAL A 49 -3.10 -1.11 -15.31
C VAL A 49 -3.11 -2.60 -14.99
N GLN A 50 -3.21 -2.95 -13.71
CA GLN A 50 -3.42 -4.31 -13.22
C GLN A 50 -4.16 -4.26 -11.89
N ASN A 51 -5.16 -5.12 -11.70
CA ASN A 51 -6.03 -5.05 -10.53
C ASN A 51 -5.48 -5.90 -9.37
N GLY A 52 -4.42 -5.42 -8.72
CA GLY A 52 -3.78 -6.11 -7.61
C GLY A 52 -2.66 -7.06 -8.05
N GLY A 53 -1.90 -7.57 -7.09
CA GLY A 53 -0.80 -8.51 -7.27
C GLY A 53 0.54 -7.98 -6.74
N LEU A 54 1.63 -8.59 -7.19
CA LEU A 54 2.99 -8.25 -6.73
C LEU A 54 3.42 -6.86 -7.22
N VAL A 55 4.07 -6.10 -6.35
CA VAL A 55 4.73 -4.84 -6.70
C VAL A 55 6.12 -5.15 -7.24
N ALA A 56 6.56 -4.40 -8.25
CA ALA A 56 7.87 -4.60 -8.85
C ALA A 56 8.98 -4.29 -7.83
N GLU A 57 10.09 -5.03 -7.89
CA GLU A 57 11.26 -4.82 -7.03
C GLU A 57 11.84 -3.40 -7.10
N SER A 58 11.53 -2.65 -8.16
CA SER A 58 11.93 -1.24 -8.28
C SER A 58 11.15 -0.29 -7.36
N TRP A 59 10.03 -0.73 -6.79
CA TRP A 59 9.06 0.10 -6.07
C TRP A 59 8.49 -0.54 -4.79
N ASN A 60 9.03 -1.69 -4.35
CA ASN A 60 8.48 -2.50 -3.26
C ASN A 60 8.83 -2.01 -1.84
N ALA A 61 9.27 -0.76 -1.69
CA ALA A 61 9.53 -0.15 -0.39
C ALA A 61 9.19 1.33 -0.36
N PHE A 62 8.76 1.80 0.83
CA PHE A 62 8.58 3.21 1.13
C PHE A 62 9.60 3.68 2.18
N PRO A 63 10.42 4.71 1.89
CA PRO A 63 11.41 5.24 2.83
C PRO A 63 10.76 5.96 4.02
N THR A 64 11.23 5.67 5.23
CA THR A 64 10.83 6.33 6.48
C THR A 64 12.01 7.11 7.08
N ASP A 65 11.70 8.21 7.79
CA ASP A 65 12.73 9.07 8.41
C ASP A 65 13.25 8.52 9.77
N GLY A 66 12.72 7.38 10.20
CA GLY A 66 13.10 6.72 11.44
C GLY A 66 12.70 5.24 11.46
N PRO A 67 13.18 4.50 12.48
CA PRO A 67 12.98 3.07 12.59
C PRO A 67 11.52 2.71 12.84
N THR A 68 11.10 1.63 12.19
CA THR A 68 9.84 0.92 12.43
C THR A 68 10.15 -0.44 13.07
N SER A 69 9.13 -1.21 13.44
CA SER A 69 9.35 -2.60 13.89
C SER A 69 9.85 -3.52 12.76
N TRP A 70 9.65 -3.12 11.50
CA TRP A 70 10.09 -3.86 10.32
C TRP A 70 11.55 -3.58 9.96
N SER A 71 11.94 -2.30 9.90
CA SER A 71 13.26 -1.87 9.42
C SER A 71 13.63 -0.49 9.97
N GLU A 72 14.93 -0.17 9.95
CA GLU A 72 15.47 1.10 10.45
C GLU A 72 15.05 2.32 9.61
N ASN A 73 14.69 2.13 8.33
CA ASN A 73 14.55 3.24 7.38
C ASN A 73 13.50 3.05 6.28
N HIS A 74 12.72 1.98 6.30
CA HIS A 74 11.64 1.76 5.34
C HIS A 74 10.53 0.84 5.85
N VAL A 75 9.42 0.80 5.11
CA VAL A 75 8.36 -0.21 5.25
C VAL A 75 8.16 -0.95 3.92
N PRO A 76 7.76 -2.23 3.94
CA PRO A 76 7.61 -3.04 2.74
C PRO A 76 6.29 -2.73 2.03
N LEU A 77 6.27 -2.84 0.71
CA LEU A 77 5.07 -2.85 -0.13
C LEU A 77 5.25 -3.92 -1.20
N ASP A 78 5.27 -5.18 -0.79
CA ASP A 78 5.60 -6.31 -1.68
C ASP A 78 4.45 -6.69 -2.63
N ASP A 79 3.22 -6.44 -2.20
CA ASP A 79 2.03 -6.61 -3.00
C ASP A 79 1.05 -5.46 -2.77
N MET A 80 0.12 -5.30 -3.71
CA MET A 80 -1.02 -4.43 -3.53
C MET A 80 -2.30 -5.21 -3.80
N MET A 81 -3.23 -5.12 -2.87
CA MET A 81 -4.54 -5.73 -2.99
C MET A 81 -5.32 -5.11 -4.15
N GLY A 82 -6.06 -5.96 -4.87
CA GLY A 82 -6.98 -5.54 -5.92
C GLY A 82 -8.41 -5.39 -5.42
N ILE A 83 -9.31 -5.05 -6.33
CA ILE A 83 -10.76 -5.01 -6.13
C ILE A 83 -11.38 -6.23 -6.81
N GLY A 84 -11.86 -7.18 -6.01
CA GLY A 84 -12.50 -8.38 -6.54
C GLY A 84 -12.65 -9.45 -5.48
N ARG A 85 -13.17 -10.62 -5.86
CA ARG A 85 -13.31 -11.78 -4.97
C ARG A 85 -12.77 -13.06 -5.62
N HIS A 86 -11.81 -12.91 -6.53
CA HIS A 86 -11.25 -14.05 -7.26
C HIS A 86 -10.39 -14.93 -6.35
N ASP A 87 -10.54 -16.25 -6.48
CA ASP A 87 -9.71 -17.28 -5.85
C ASP A 87 -9.56 -17.19 -4.31
N GLY A 88 -10.54 -16.63 -3.60
CA GLY A 88 -10.50 -16.54 -2.14
C GLY A 88 -9.30 -15.74 -1.61
N ARG A 89 -8.77 -14.84 -2.43
CA ARG A 89 -7.67 -13.94 -2.07
C ARG A 89 -8.20 -12.70 -1.36
N LEU A 90 -7.40 -12.17 -0.45
CA LEU A 90 -7.67 -10.88 0.17
C LEU A 90 -7.70 -9.80 -0.89
N SER A 91 -8.63 -8.87 -0.70
CA SER A 91 -8.89 -7.75 -1.57
C SER A 91 -9.22 -6.53 -0.73
N LEU A 92 -9.30 -5.36 -1.37
CA LEU A 92 -9.79 -4.15 -0.74
C LEU A 92 -11.15 -4.39 -0.06
N LEU A 93 -12.01 -5.23 -0.67
CA LEU A 93 -13.37 -5.52 -0.17
C LEU A 93 -13.40 -6.31 1.14
N ASP A 94 -12.26 -6.85 1.59
CA ASP A 94 -12.14 -7.58 2.84
C ASP A 94 -11.66 -6.69 3.99
N THR A 95 -11.43 -5.39 3.71
CA THR A 95 -11.02 -4.36 4.69
C THR A 95 -11.85 -4.42 5.97
N ALA A 96 -13.19 -4.43 5.89
CA ALA A 96 -14.02 -4.37 7.09
C ALA A 96 -13.79 -5.56 8.02
N TYR A 97 -13.66 -6.76 7.45
CA TYR A 97 -13.35 -7.98 8.20
C TYR A 97 -11.95 -7.91 8.82
N LEU A 98 -10.95 -7.49 8.04
CA LEU A 98 -9.56 -7.41 8.51
C LEU A 98 -9.36 -6.32 9.58
N VAL A 99 -10.03 -5.18 9.44
CA VAL A 99 -10.01 -4.10 10.44
C VAL A 99 -10.59 -4.59 11.76
N GLU A 100 -11.68 -5.35 11.73
CA GLU A 100 -12.27 -5.96 12.93
C GLU A 100 -11.36 -7.05 13.53
N GLU A 101 -10.87 -7.97 12.71
CA GLU A 101 -10.01 -9.10 13.11
C GLU A 101 -8.74 -8.63 13.83
N TRP A 102 -8.11 -7.57 13.31
CA TRP A 102 -6.84 -7.05 13.83
C TRP A 102 -7.01 -5.84 14.76
N GLY A 103 -8.25 -5.45 15.09
CA GLY A 103 -8.53 -4.32 15.99
C GLY A 103 -8.01 -2.98 15.48
N LEU A 104 -7.89 -2.81 14.16
CA LEU A 104 -7.41 -1.59 13.54
C LEU A 104 -8.42 -0.45 13.71
N PRO A 105 -7.96 0.81 13.69
CA PRO A 105 -8.87 1.94 13.73
C PRO A 105 -9.70 2.03 12.44
N SER A 106 -10.75 2.85 12.43
CA SER A 106 -11.70 2.94 11.31
C SER A 106 -12.22 4.38 11.17
N PRO A 107 -12.52 4.88 9.94
CA PRO A 107 -12.51 4.18 8.66
C PRO A 107 -11.15 4.10 7.96
N LEU A 108 -10.81 2.90 7.46
CA LEU A 108 -9.61 2.61 6.65
C LEU A 108 -10.01 1.87 5.37
N VAL A 109 -9.09 1.80 4.39
CA VAL A 109 -9.06 0.80 3.31
C VAL A 109 -7.68 0.18 3.23
N LEU A 110 -7.57 -1.13 3.45
CA LEU A 110 -6.29 -1.83 3.46
C LEU A 110 -5.78 -2.02 2.03
N LEU A 111 -4.51 -1.66 1.81
CA LEU A 111 -3.83 -1.75 0.52
C LEU A 111 -2.90 -2.95 0.44
N SER A 112 -2.23 -3.29 1.55
CA SER A 112 -1.25 -4.36 1.64
C SER A 112 -1.04 -4.73 3.11
N GLY A 113 -0.63 -5.97 3.38
CA GLY A 113 -0.30 -6.42 4.72
C GLY A 113 -0.22 -7.94 4.86
N ASP A 114 0.44 -8.38 5.92
CA ASP A 114 0.74 -9.80 6.19
C ASP A 114 0.02 -10.34 7.44
N GLY A 115 -0.78 -9.51 8.11
CA GLY A 115 -1.44 -9.80 9.39
C GLY A 115 -0.78 -9.15 10.59
N HIS A 116 0.53 -8.89 10.54
CA HIS A 116 1.25 -8.18 11.60
C HIS A 116 1.33 -6.68 11.29
N CYS A 117 1.60 -6.36 10.03
CA CYS A 117 1.72 -4.99 9.55
C CYS A 117 0.76 -4.72 8.38
N TRP A 118 0.26 -3.48 8.29
CA TRP A 118 -0.70 -3.07 7.27
C TRP A 118 -0.37 -1.68 6.72
N ILE A 119 -0.43 -1.51 5.40
CA ILE A 119 -0.49 -0.20 4.75
C ILE A 119 -1.95 0.05 4.37
N ALA A 120 -2.49 1.20 4.79
CA ALA A 120 -3.88 1.54 4.54
C ALA A 120 -4.09 3.00 4.15
N LEU A 121 -5.15 3.24 3.37
CA LEU A 121 -5.75 4.55 3.21
C LEU A 121 -6.50 4.91 4.50
N ASP A 122 -6.14 6.02 5.11
CA ASP A 122 -6.69 6.49 6.37
C ASP A 122 -7.68 7.64 6.16
N TYR A 123 -8.97 7.35 6.34
CA TYR A 123 -10.05 8.29 6.14
C TYR A 123 -10.51 8.99 7.43
N ARG A 124 -9.89 8.69 8.59
CA ARG A 124 -10.33 9.20 9.90
C ARG A 124 -10.37 10.72 9.96
N SER A 125 -9.45 11.38 9.27
CA SER A 125 -9.32 12.85 9.26
C SER A 125 -10.11 13.52 8.12
N CYS A 126 -10.13 12.94 6.93
CA CYS A 126 -10.74 13.56 5.75
C CYS A 126 -12.22 13.19 5.53
N GLY A 127 -12.70 12.13 6.20
CA GLY A 127 -14.02 11.55 5.99
C GLY A 127 -14.14 10.75 4.69
N GLN A 128 -15.26 10.04 4.54
CA GLN A 128 -15.50 9.03 3.49
C GLN A 128 -15.42 9.54 2.04
N LEU A 129 -15.53 10.86 1.83
CA LEU A 129 -15.49 11.48 0.49
C LEU A 129 -14.24 12.33 0.24
N GLY A 130 -13.36 12.43 1.25
CA GLY A 130 -12.12 13.21 1.17
C GLY A 130 -10.98 12.43 0.53
N GLU A 131 -9.84 13.10 0.38
CA GLU A 131 -8.58 12.46 -0.02
C GLU A 131 -7.88 11.90 1.23
N PRO A 132 -7.77 10.56 1.39
CA PRO A 132 -7.18 9.93 2.56
C PRO A 132 -5.65 10.04 2.56
N SER A 133 -5.06 10.16 3.74
CA SER A 133 -3.63 9.91 3.91
C SER A 133 -3.31 8.43 3.80
N VAL A 134 -2.03 8.08 3.67
CA VAL A 134 -1.57 6.69 3.75
C VAL A 134 -0.79 6.49 5.03
N THR A 135 -1.17 5.48 5.80
CA THR A 135 -0.61 5.17 7.12
C THR A 135 -0.18 3.70 7.16
N TRP A 136 0.95 3.43 7.80
CA TRP A 136 1.40 2.10 8.15
C TRP A 136 1.01 1.79 9.59
N PHE A 137 0.53 0.57 9.84
CA PHE A 137 0.05 0.10 11.13
C PHE A 137 0.83 -1.16 11.52
N ASP A 138 1.33 -1.18 12.74
CA ASP A 138 1.89 -2.37 13.38
C ASP A 138 0.96 -2.82 14.50
N VAL A 139 0.34 -3.97 14.30
CA VAL A 139 -0.63 -4.55 15.22
C VAL A 139 0.06 -5.11 16.46
N GLU A 140 1.27 -5.65 16.33
CA GLU A 140 2.00 -6.22 17.47
C GLU A 140 2.57 -5.13 18.38
N GLY A 141 3.09 -4.07 17.76
CA GLY A 141 3.65 -2.92 18.45
C GLY A 141 2.62 -1.91 18.96
N ASP A 142 1.35 -2.00 18.50
CA ASP A 142 0.31 -0.99 18.72
C ASP A 142 0.79 0.42 18.29
N THR A 143 1.42 0.49 17.11
CA THR A 143 1.97 1.74 16.57
C THR A 143 1.44 2.05 15.17
N GLU A 144 1.34 3.35 14.89
CA GLU A 144 0.91 3.87 13.60
C GLU A 144 1.93 4.89 13.10
N LEU A 145 2.29 4.83 11.82
CA LEU A 145 3.21 5.75 11.17
C LEU A 145 2.58 6.34 9.90
N PRO A 146 2.27 7.65 9.88
CA PRO A 146 1.85 8.32 8.65
C PRO A 146 2.97 8.27 7.60
N LEU A 147 2.68 7.69 6.44
CA LEU A 147 3.64 7.57 5.34
C LEU A 147 3.54 8.75 4.38
N ALA A 148 2.33 9.07 3.95
CA ALA A 148 2.09 10.08 2.92
C ALA A 148 0.75 10.81 3.15
N THR A 149 0.66 12.05 2.65
CA THR A 149 -0.55 12.88 2.76
C THR A 149 -1.69 12.40 1.87
N ASP A 150 -1.37 11.66 0.81
CA ASP A 150 -2.29 11.07 -0.14
C ASP A 150 -1.61 9.92 -0.90
N PHE A 151 -2.39 9.17 -1.69
CA PHE A 151 -1.87 8.02 -2.42
C PHE A 151 -0.88 8.41 -3.54
N THR A 152 -1.01 9.60 -4.13
CA THR A 152 -0.07 10.06 -5.16
C THR A 152 1.31 10.29 -4.54
N ALA A 153 1.36 10.99 -3.41
CA ALA A 153 2.58 11.24 -2.66
C ALA A 153 3.24 9.93 -2.15
N LEU A 154 2.45 8.90 -1.84
CA LEU A 154 2.98 7.56 -1.55
C LEU A 154 3.74 7.03 -2.78
N VAL A 155 3.05 6.92 -3.92
CA VAL A 155 3.58 6.32 -5.15
C VAL A 155 4.82 7.04 -5.65
N GLU A 156 4.86 8.37 -5.58
CA GLU A 156 6.00 9.15 -6.08
C GLU A 156 7.31 8.92 -5.29
N ARG A 157 7.19 8.50 -4.03
CA ARG A 157 8.30 8.23 -3.11
C ARG A 157 8.70 6.76 -3.02
N LEU A 158 7.96 5.85 -3.65
CA LEU A 158 8.34 4.44 -3.68
C LEU A 158 9.71 4.24 -4.35
N THR A 159 10.44 3.26 -3.85
CA THR A 159 11.78 2.87 -4.33
C THR A 159 12.00 1.38 -4.13
N ALA A 160 13.13 0.86 -4.61
CA ALA A 160 13.51 -0.53 -4.44
C ALA A 160 13.97 -0.80 -3.00
N ALA A 161 13.45 -1.84 -2.36
CA ALA A 161 13.91 -2.29 -1.05
C ALA A 161 15.43 -2.55 -1.03
N ALA A 162 15.95 -3.13 -2.11
CA ALA A 162 17.39 -3.40 -2.29
C ALA A 162 18.29 -2.15 -2.23
N SER A 163 17.73 -0.94 -2.35
CA SER A 163 18.50 0.30 -2.19
C SER A 163 18.95 0.51 -0.74
N PHE A 164 18.21 -0.02 0.22
CA PHE A 164 18.52 0.13 1.65
C PHE A 164 19.57 -0.89 2.13
N ASP A 165 19.62 -2.07 1.52
CA ASP A 165 20.63 -3.09 1.83
C ASP A 165 22.05 -2.64 1.42
N LEU A 166 22.15 -1.81 0.38
CA LEU A 166 23.43 -1.28 -0.11
C LEU A 166 24.01 -0.21 0.83
N ASP A 167 23.16 0.49 1.57
CA ASP A 167 23.58 1.51 2.53
C ASP A 167 24.11 0.89 3.84
N ASP A 168 23.61 -0.28 4.25
CA ASP A 168 24.12 -1.02 5.42
C ASP A 168 25.54 -1.59 5.18
N ALA A 169 25.84 -2.01 3.94
CA ALA A 169 27.17 -2.51 3.57
C ALA A 169 28.27 -1.43 3.54
N GLY A 170 27.91 -0.14 3.55
CA GLY A 170 28.83 1.00 3.57
C GLY A 170 29.38 1.37 4.95
N GLY A 171 28.81 0.83 6.04
CA GLY A 171 29.09 1.24 7.42
C GLY A 171 30.31 0.61 8.10
N SER A 172 30.94 -0.42 7.52
CA SER A 172 32.08 -1.12 8.14
C SER A 172 33.39 -0.99 7.36
N ARG A 173 33.91 0.24 7.26
CA ARG A 173 35.35 0.49 7.08
C ARG A 173 35.78 1.78 7.77
N SER A 174 36.15 1.71 9.05
CA SER A 174 37.31 2.43 9.62
C SER A 174 37.58 2.09 11.08
N ALA A 175 38.85 1.72 11.34
CA ALA A 175 39.62 1.82 12.60
C ALA A 175 39.08 1.03 13.83
N SER A 176 39.82 0.09 14.43
CA SER A 176 41.25 0.06 14.75
C SER A 176 41.78 -1.36 14.95
#